data_AF-X1U9N7-F1
#
_entry.id   AF-X1U9N7-F1
#
_cell.length_a   1.000
_cell.length_b   1.000
_cell.length_c   1.000
_cell.angle_alpha   90.00
_cell.angle_beta   90.00
_cell.angle_gamma   90.00
#
_symmetry.space_group_name_H-M   'P 1'
#
loop_
_entity.id
_entity.type
_entity.pdbx_description
1 polymer ?
#
loop_
_entity_poly.entity_id
_entity_poly.type
_entity_poly.pdbx_seq_one_letter_code
_entity_poly.pdbx_strand_id
1 'polypeptide(L)'
;GLYGERVAILQGTILSTPISPYLASLVAAEDLKTAGFSEDRAKDFITRVFHVLRPYGGAAYLAPEEEQRDNFRRVAQAESLPQSDVKTQGNLIVLRRVGPLPNSAPWTHHYADVSNSIFSKDKRVKAPLGLLWFGGPSHLDVLPRHGHGPPQQVIDGRLFLQGIKVLSARDVYTGRVIWRKDLPELDTFGMYYNDSFNPDIYDRSYNQLHIPGANAWGANFVTTDDRIYLIAGQKCLVMDPTTGDTLHEWELEEKPDIGIPNWGYVGVYQ
;
A
#
# COMPACT_ATOMS: atom_id res chain seq x y z
N GLY A 1 -0.66 0.19 13.54
CA GLY A 1 0.47 -0.32 14.33
C GLY A 1 1.13 0.81 15.10
N LEU A 2 1.12 0.74 16.43
CA LEU A 2 1.78 1.70 17.32
C LEU A 2 3.31 1.59 17.14
N TYR A 3 4.01 2.73 17.11
CA TYR A 3 5.47 2.78 17.13
C TYR A 3 5.98 2.28 18.50
N GLY A 4 7.02 1.43 18.54
CA GLY A 4 7.88 1.35 19.74
C GLY A 4 8.17 0.01 20.41
N GLU A 5 7.63 -1.15 19.98
CA GLU A 5 7.90 -2.41 20.72
C GLU A 5 9.23 -3.09 20.34
N ARG A 6 9.84 -2.70 19.21
CA ARG A 6 11.04 -3.37 18.69
C ARG A 6 12.02 -2.35 18.14
N VAL A 7 13.26 -2.44 18.58
CA VAL A 7 14.39 -1.68 18.04
C VAL A 7 15.35 -2.65 17.38
N ALA A 8 15.77 -2.33 16.17
CA ALA A 8 16.87 -3.00 15.48
C ALA A 8 18.01 -2.00 15.32
N ILE A 9 19.20 -2.39 15.73
CA ILE A 9 20.40 -1.55 15.62
C ILE A 9 21.23 -2.09 14.45
N LEU A 10 21.46 -1.22 13.47
CA LEU A 10 22.37 -1.49 12.35
C LEU A 10 23.60 -0.61 12.53
N GLN A 11 24.76 -1.21 12.75
CA GLN A 11 26.00 -0.46 12.90
C GLN A 11 26.46 0.08 11.53
N GLY A 12 26.65 1.39 11.43
CA GLY A 12 27.14 2.04 10.21
C GLY A 12 26.55 3.43 9.99
N THR A 13 26.74 3.94 8.78
CA THR A 13 26.17 5.21 8.31
C THR A 13 25.12 4.93 7.25
N ILE A 14 24.31 5.93 6.90
CA ILE A 14 23.31 5.79 5.82
C ILE A 14 23.96 5.40 4.48
N LEU A 15 25.25 5.76 4.30
CA LEU A 15 26.04 5.50 3.11
C LEU A 15 26.67 4.11 3.07
N SER A 16 26.95 3.49 4.22
CA SER A 16 27.59 2.17 4.29
C SER A 16 26.61 1.04 4.59
N THR A 17 25.47 1.32 5.23
CA THR A 17 24.49 0.31 5.61
C THR A 17 23.52 0.02 4.45
N PRO A 18 23.29 -1.27 4.09
CA PRO A 18 22.36 -1.65 3.04
C PRO A 18 20.90 -1.54 3.51
N ILE A 19 20.36 -0.31 3.49
CA ILE A 19 18.96 -0.04 3.80
C ILE A 19 18.13 -0.11 2.52
N SER A 20 17.03 -0.86 2.55
CA SER A 20 16.09 -0.95 1.43
C SER A 20 15.49 0.42 1.10
N PRO A 21 15.23 0.71 -0.20
CA PRO A 21 14.51 1.92 -0.56
C PRO A 21 13.11 1.92 0.03
N TYR A 22 12.56 3.12 0.25
CA TYR A 22 11.17 3.36 0.69
C TYR A 22 10.80 2.84 2.09
N LEU A 23 11.78 2.40 2.88
CA LEU A 23 11.56 1.79 4.19
C LEU A 23 10.97 2.77 5.22
N ALA A 24 11.40 4.03 5.21
CA ALA A 24 11.20 4.93 6.35
C ALA A 24 10.10 5.96 6.12
N SER A 25 9.10 5.97 7.01
CA SER A 25 8.17 7.11 7.14
C SER A 25 8.85 8.34 7.75
N LEU A 26 9.89 8.13 8.57
CA LEU A 26 10.65 9.17 9.24
C LEU A 26 12.13 8.80 9.27
N VAL A 27 12.99 9.74 8.88
CA VAL A 27 14.43 9.74 9.13
C VAL A 27 14.75 10.98 9.96
N ALA A 28 15.57 10.86 10.99
CA ALA A 28 16.00 11.99 11.80
C ALA A 28 17.49 11.89 12.10
N ALA A 29 18.20 13.01 11.99
CA ALA A 29 19.60 13.11 12.38
C ALA A 29 19.92 14.53 12.87
N GLU A 30 20.36 14.63 14.12
CA GLU A 30 20.85 15.87 14.73
C GLU A 30 22.33 16.13 14.41
N ASP A 31 23.16 15.07 14.40
CA ASP A 31 24.56 15.12 14.00
C ASP A 31 24.71 14.46 12.63
N LEU A 32 24.76 15.28 11.58
CA LEU A 32 24.91 14.79 10.22
C LEU A 32 26.30 14.19 9.97
N LYS A 33 27.35 14.67 10.65
CA LYS A 33 28.71 14.16 10.50
C LYS A 33 28.79 12.72 10.96
N THR A 34 28.19 12.41 12.12
CA THR A 34 28.08 11.03 12.63
C THR A 34 27.17 10.16 11.75
N ALA A 35 26.12 10.75 11.15
CA ALA A 35 25.28 10.05 10.16
C ALA A 35 26.00 9.74 8.83
N GLY A 36 27.19 10.32 8.60
CA GLY A 36 28.04 10.09 7.43
C GLY A 36 28.04 11.21 6.38
N PHE A 37 27.45 12.37 6.69
CA PHE A 37 27.47 13.55 5.83
C PHE A 37 28.85 14.20 5.81
N SER A 38 29.24 14.65 4.63
CA SER A 38 30.37 15.54 4.38
C SER A 38 30.05 16.36 3.13
N GLU A 39 30.58 17.58 3.02
CA GLU A 39 30.29 18.50 1.90
C GLU A 39 30.64 17.89 0.53
N ASP A 40 31.76 17.16 0.45
CA ASP A 40 32.21 16.45 -0.75
C ASP A 40 31.27 15.30 -1.17
N ARG A 41 30.49 14.75 -0.23
CA ARG A 41 29.53 13.66 -0.47
C ARG A 41 28.08 14.06 -0.22
N ALA A 42 27.78 15.36 -0.18
CA ALA A 42 26.43 15.86 0.10
C ALA A 42 25.39 15.25 -0.86
N LYS A 43 25.74 15.13 -2.15
CA LYS A 43 24.88 14.50 -3.17
C LYS A 43 24.56 13.05 -2.85
N ASP A 44 25.55 12.24 -2.51
CA ASP A 44 25.37 10.83 -2.22
C ASP A 44 24.55 10.63 -0.95
N PHE A 45 24.86 11.41 0.10
CA PHE A 45 24.14 11.38 1.37
C PHE A 45 22.66 11.72 1.19
N ILE A 46 22.37 12.86 0.55
CA ILE A 46 21.00 13.35 0.35
C ILE A 46 20.21 12.39 -0.55
N THR A 47 20.82 11.90 -1.62
CA THR A 47 20.20 10.91 -2.51
C THR A 47 19.87 9.63 -1.75
N ARG A 48 20.80 9.15 -0.91
CA ARG A 48 20.60 7.95 -0.10
C ARG A 48 19.49 8.12 0.93
N VAL A 49 19.47 9.24 1.65
CA VAL A 49 18.37 9.58 2.58
C VAL A 49 17.05 9.60 1.82
N PHE A 50 16.98 10.33 0.70
CA PHE A 50 15.77 10.43 -0.13
C PHE A 50 15.28 9.07 -0.64
N HIS A 51 16.20 8.17 -1.02
CA HIS A 51 15.86 6.82 -1.49
C HIS A 51 15.24 5.95 -0.40
N VAL A 52 15.63 6.14 0.86
CA VAL A 52 15.04 5.42 2.01
C VAL A 52 13.67 5.99 2.39
N LEU A 53 13.38 7.26 2.08
CA LEU A 53 12.07 7.85 2.36
C LEU A 53 10.96 7.14 1.58
N ARG A 54 9.95 6.70 2.34
CA ARG A 54 8.72 6.12 1.81
C ARG A 54 7.99 7.12 0.89
N PRO A 55 7.50 6.71 -0.29
CA PRO A 55 6.58 7.52 -1.10
C PRO A 55 5.32 7.90 -0.33
N TYR A 56 4.59 8.91 -0.83
CA TYR A 56 3.40 9.46 -0.18
C TYR A 56 3.64 10.01 1.23
N GLY A 57 4.77 10.70 1.46
CA GLY A 57 4.95 11.56 2.62
C GLY A 57 6.07 11.18 3.59
N GLY A 58 6.92 10.19 3.27
CA GLY A 58 8.12 9.91 4.07
C GLY A 58 9.00 11.16 4.19
N ALA A 59 9.47 11.46 5.40
CA ALA A 59 10.16 12.71 5.70
C ALA A 59 11.51 12.48 6.42
N ALA A 60 12.52 13.28 6.06
CA ALA A 60 13.77 13.40 6.77
C ALA A 60 13.83 14.76 7.49
N TYR A 61 14.12 14.75 8.79
CA TYR A 61 14.39 15.94 9.60
C TYR A 61 15.89 15.95 9.92
N LEU A 62 16.60 16.89 9.32
CA LEU A 62 18.06 16.92 9.32
C LEU A 62 18.53 18.27 9.82
N ALA A 63 19.54 18.29 10.69
CA ALA A 63 20.10 19.52 11.26
C ALA A 63 21.49 19.82 10.68
N PRO A 64 21.61 20.26 9.41
CA PRO A 64 22.90 20.68 8.88
C PRO A 64 23.41 21.95 9.59
N GLU A 65 24.73 22.07 9.67
CA GLU A 65 25.39 23.29 10.15
C GLU A 65 25.01 24.47 9.24
N GLU A 66 25.10 25.69 9.78
CA GLU A 66 24.60 26.89 9.09
C GLU A 66 25.21 27.08 7.70
N GLU A 67 26.53 26.86 7.58
CA GLU A 67 27.28 26.96 6.33
C GLU A 67 26.91 25.88 5.28
N GLN A 68 26.36 24.75 5.73
CA GLN A 68 26.02 23.59 4.87
C GLN A 68 24.61 23.70 4.28
N ARG A 69 23.75 24.57 4.84
CA ARG A 69 22.31 24.62 4.54
C ARG A 69 22.01 24.92 3.08
N ASP A 70 22.71 25.86 2.48
CA ASP A 70 22.43 26.28 1.11
C ASP A 70 22.82 25.20 0.10
N ASN A 71 23.97 24.55 0.31
CA ASN A 71 24.37 23.41 -0.50
C ASN A 71 23.36 22.26 -0.34
N PHE A 72 22.96 21.97 0.90
CA PHE A 72 21.99 20.91 1.19
C PHE A 72 20.66 21.15 0.46
N ARG A 73 20.09 22.36 0.54
CA ARG A 73 18.83 22.71 -0.15
C ARG A 73 18.96 22.55 -1.65
N ARG A 74 20.02 23.10 -2.25
CA ARG A 74 20.27 23.02 -3.69
C ARG A 74 20.33 21.57 -4.17
N VAL A 75 21.01 20.70 -3.43
CA VAL A 75 21.10 19.27 -3.77
C VAL A 75 19.77 18.56 -3.55
N ALA A 76 19.06 18.86 -2.46
CA ALA A 76 17.77 18.26 -2.12
C ALA A 76 16.64 18.64 -3.10
N GLN A 77 16.78 19.77 -3.80
CA GLN A 77 15.86 20.26 -4.83
C GLN A 77 16.26 19.85 -6.26
N ALA A 78 17.30 19.02 -6.42
CA ALA A 78 17.74 18.58 -7.74
C ALA A 78 16.67 17.74 -8.44
N GLU A 79 16.53 17.90 -9.77
CA GLU A 79 15.56 17.14 -10.59
C GLU A 79 15.74 15.61 -10.49
N SER A 80 16.95 15.16 -10.15
CA SER A 80 17.25 13.75 -9.88
C SER A 80 16.51 13.16 -8.66
N LEU A 81 15.90 14.01 -7.83
CA LEU A 81 15.11 13.64 -6.66
C LEU A 81 13.62 13.97 -6.93
N PRO A 82 12.95 13.20 -7.79
CA PRO A 82 11.59 13.53 -8.20
C PRO A 82 10.62 13.40 -7.04
N GLN A 83 9.66 14.34 -6.97
CA GLN A 83 8.74 14.48 -5.84
C GLN A 83 9.43 14.79 -4.50
N SER A 84 10.57 15.49 -4.55
CA SER A 84 11.13 16.10 -3.36
C SER A 84 10.35 17.37 -2.99
N ASP A 85 9.97 17.50 -1.71
CA ASP A 85 9.49 18.74 -1.10
C ASP A 85 10.46 19.12 0.02
N VAL A 86 11.08 20.29 -0.07
CA VAL A 86 12.14 20.73 0.85
C VAL A 86 11.71 21.99 1.56
N LYS A 87 11.66 21.94 2.89
CA LYS A 87 11.29 23.08 3.74
C LYS A 87 12.33 23.31 4.83
N THR A 88 12.45 24.55 5.28
CA THR A 88 13.27 24.90 6.46
C THR A 88 12.33 25.11 7.65
N GLN A 89 12.66 24.52 8.80
CA GLN A 89 11.94 24.70 10.06
C GLN A 89 12.95 24.95 11.18
N GLY A 90 13.17 26.21 11.54
CA GLY A 90 14.21 26.60 12.48
C GLY A 90 15.61 26.20 11.96
N ASN A 91 16.33 25.38 12.73
CA ASN A 91 17.63 24.82 12.34
C ASN A 91 17.53 23.54 11.50
N LEU A 92 16.33 23.04 11.24
CA LEU A 92 16.10 21.80 10.50
C LEU A 92 15.82 22.07 9.02
N ILE A 93 16.35 21.19 8.18
CA ILE A 93 15.85 20.96 6.82
C ILE A 93 14.93 19.74 6.87
N VAL A 94 13.71 19.93 6.37
CA VAL A 94 12.70 18.89 6.20
C VAL A 94 12.66 18.50 4.72
N LEU A 95 13.21 17.34 4.37
CA LEU A 95 13.12 16.76 3.03
C LEU A 95 12.02 15.69 3.01
N ARG A 96 11.03 15.85 2.16
CA ARG A 96 9.91 14.91 2.01
C ARG A 96 9.90 14.29 0.63
N ARG A 97 9.52 13.02 0.54
CA ARG A 97 9.12 12.37 -0.70
C ARG A 97 7.60 12.38 -0.78
N VAL A 98 7.04 13.30 -1.57
CA VAL A 98 5.60 13.43 -1.74
C VAL A 98 5.08 12.55 -2.87
N GLY A 99 3.78 12.28 -2.88
CA GLY A 99 3.11 11.67 -4.04
C GLY A 99 3.60 10.30 -4.50
N PRO A 100 3.16 9.88 -5.70
CA PRO A 100 3.53 8.62 -6.32
C PRO A 100 4.98 8.62 -6.80
N LEU A 101 5.53 7.42 -7.00
CA LEU A 101 6.78 7.32 -7.74
C LEU A 101 6.56 7.70 -9.21
N PRO A 102 7.46 8.47 -9.85
CA PRO A 102 7.29 8.81 -11.25
C PRO A 102 7.16 7.55 -12.11
N ASN A 103 6.21 7.62 -13.04
CA ASN A 103 5.86 6.55 -13.98
C ASN A 103 5.26 5.29 -13.36
N SER A 104 4.88 5.29 -12.06
CA SER A 104 4.04 4.22 -11.51
C SER A 104 2.58 4.40 -11.91
N ALA A 105 1.81 3.31 -11.95
CA ALA A 105 0.37 3.36 -12.19
C ALA A 105 -0.41 2.54 -11.16
N PRO A 106 -1.68 2.91 -10.86
CA PRO A 106 -2.54 2.14 -9.99
C PRO A 106 -3.15 0.91 -10.71
N TRP A 107 -3.75 0.02 -9.92
CA TRP A 107 -4.59 -1.10 -10.35
C TRP A 107 -5.86 -1.08 -9.50
N THR A 108 -6.93 -0.48 -9.99
CA THR A 108 -8.10 -0.09 -9.18
C THR A 108 -9.26 -1.05 -9.27
N HIS A 109 -9.30 -1.91 -10.29
CA HIS A 109 -10.40 -2.83 -10.57
C HIS A 109 -9.90 -4.27 -10.71
N HIS A 110 -10.84 -5.23 -10.75
CA HIS A 110 -10.56 -6.65 -11.01
C HIS A 110 -9.61 -6.85 -12.21
N TYR A 111 -9.89 -6.17 -13.33
CA TYR A 111 -9.09 -6.25 -14.55
C TYR A 111 -8.38 -4.93 -14.89
N ALA A 112 -7.61 -4.43 -13.91
CA ALA A 112 -6.79 -3.22 -13.94
C ALA A 112 -7.56 -1.90 -13.83
N ASP A 113 -8.52 -1.68 -14.71
CA ASP A 113 -9.33 -0.47 -14.78
C ASP A 113 -10.79 -0.80 -15.14
N VAL A 114 -11.64 0.22 -15.16
CA VAL A 114 -13.08 0.08 -15.46
C VAL A 114 -13.36 -0.47 -16.87
N SER A 115 -12.39 -0.39 -17.79
CA SER A 115 -12.51 -0.93 -19.15
C SER A 115 -12.14 -2.42 -19.23
N ASN A 116 -11.73 -3.02 -18.11
CA ASN A 116 -11.24 -4.40 -18.03
C ASN A 116 -10.06 -4.68 -18.96
N SER A 117 -9.10 -3.75 -19.01
CA SER A 117 -7.98 -3.82 -19.95
C SER A 117 -6.98 -4.94 -19.67
N ILE A 118 -6.90 -5.43 -18.42
CA ILE A 118 -5.86 -6.39 -17.97
C ILE A 118 -4.45 -5.87 -18.33
N PHE A 119 -4.29 -4.55 -18.31
CA PHE A 119 -3.06 -3.90 -18.75
C PHE A 119 -2.55 -2.90 -17.72
N SER A 120 -1.34 -3.14 -17.21
CA SER A 120 -0.67 -2.17 -16.33
C SER A 120 -0.10 -1.02 -17.15
N LYS A 121 -0.45 0.21 -16.76
CA LYS A 121 0.13 1.45 -17.32
C LYS A 121 1.45 1.84 -16.64
N ASP A 122 1.95 1.02 -15.70
CA ASP A 122 3.21 1.26 -15.00
C ASP A 122 4.39 1.15 -15.96
N LYS A 123 5.23 2.19 -16.02
CA LYS A 123 6.45 2.23 -16.84
C LYS A 123 7.72 2.27 -15.99
N ARG A 124 7.58 2.20 -14.67
CA ARG A 124 8.66 2.31 -13.69
C ARG A 124 9.32 0.96 -13.45
N VAL A 125 8.53 -0.10 -13.26
CA VAL A 125 9.06 -1.42 -12.94
C VAL A 125 9.77 -2.00 -14.17
N LYS A 126 11.07 -2.31 -14.03
CA LYS A 126 11.92 -2.85 -15.09
C LYS A 126 12.88 -3.89 -14.51
N ALA A 127 13.22 -4.90 -15.31
CA ALA A 127 14.22 -5.89 -14.94
C ALA A 127 15.63 -5.26 -14.83
N PRO A 128 16.53 -5.83 -14.00
CA PRO A 128 16.30 -6.97 -13.11
C PRO A 128 15.45 -6.60 -11.88
N LEU A 129 14.59 -7.51 -11.45
CA LEU A 129 13.75 -7.33 -10.26
C LEU A 129 14.48 -7.82 -9.01
N GLY A 130 14.21 -7.17 -7.89
CA GLY A 130 14.71 -7.53 -6.57
C GLY A 130 13.60 -7.49 -5.53
N LEU A 131 13.87 -8.09 -4.37
CA LEU A 131 12.93 -8.09 -3.26
C LEU A 131 12.89 -6.72 -2.58
N LEU A 132 11.71 -6.09 -2.55
CA LEU A 132 11.52 -4.84 -1.80
C LEU A 132 11.24 -5.14 -0.32
N TRP A 133 10.23 -5.97 -0.06
CA TRP A 133 9.87 -6.46 1.27
C TRP A 133 9.17 -7.82 1.14
N PHE A 134 9.18 -8.59 2.23
CA PHE A 134 8.42 -9.83 2.37
C PHE A 134 8.07 -10.05 3.84
N GLY A 135 7.00 -10.82 4.08
CA GLY A 135 6.55 -11.13 5.44
C GLY A 135 5.83 -9.96 6.13
N GLY A 136 5.68 -10.08 7.45
CA GLY A 136 5.00 -9.09 8.30
C GLY A 136 3.57 -9.51 8.67
N PRO A 137 2.54 -9.17 7.87
CA PRO A 137 1.15 -9.49 8.20
C PRO A 137 0.86 -10.99 8.15
N SER A 138 -0.06 -11.45 9.00
CA SER A 138 -0.56 -12.81 8.96
C SER A 138 -1.18 -13.15 7.59
N HIS A 139 -1.05 -14.41 7.18
CA HIS A 139 -1.75 -14.96 6.01
C HIS A 139 -3.22 -15.28 6.30
N LEU A 140 -3.70 -15.04 7.53
CA LEU A 140 -5.09 -15.28 7.92
C LEU A 140 -6.07 -14.24 7.37
N ASP A 141 -5.59 -13.05 7.01
CA ASP A 141 -6.42 -11.96 6.47
C ASP A 141 -6.43 -11.90 4.94
N VAL A 142 -6.29 -13.05 4.27
CA VAL A 142 -6.40 -13.16 2.80
C VAL A 142 -7.26 -14.35 2.42
N LEU A 143 -7.92 -14.27 1.27
CA LEU A 143 -8.70 -15.39 0.73
C LEU A 143 -7.80 -16.57 0.36
N PRO A 144 -8.31 -17.81 0.46
CA PRO A 144 -7.55 -19.00 0.08
C PRO A 144 -7.19 -18.92 -1.41
N ARG A 145 -5.91 -19.19 -1.72
CA ARG A 145 -5.36 -19.04 -3.08
C ARG A 145 -6.16 -19.81 -4.14
N HIS A 146 -6.60 -21.02 -3.81
CA HIS A 146 -7.35 -21.91 -4.71
C HIS A 146 -8.84 -21.56 -4.80
N GLY A 147 -9.29 -20.58 -4.02
CA GLY A 147 -10.58 -19.93 -4.19
C GLY A 147 -10.63 -18.89 -5.29
N HIS A 148 -9.47 -18.54 -5.87
CA HIS A 148 -9.35 -17.50 -6.91
C HIS A 148 -10.08 -16.22 -6.51
N GLY A 149 -9.84 -15.73 -5.28
CA GLY A 149 -10.42 -14.48 -4.80
C GLY A 149 -10.06 -13.28 -5.68
N PRO A 150 -10.75 -12.14 -5.49
CA PRO A 150 -10.43 -10.91 -6.21
C PRO A 150 -8.94 -10.55 -6.12
N PRO A 151 -8.33 -10.06 -7.22
CA PRO A 151 -6.95 -9.62 -7.21
C PRO A 151 -6.80 -8.42 -6.28
N GLN A 152 -5.59 -8.24 -5.76
CA GLN A 152 -5.30 -7.09 -4.93
C GLN A 152 -5.39 -5.81 -5.78
N GLN A 153 -5.91 -4.75 -5.16
CA GLN A 153 -5.97 -3.45 -5.81
C GLN A 153 -4.94 -2.51 -5.18
N VAL A 154 -4.31 -1.68 -6.01
CA VAL A 154 -3.22 -0.80 -5.60
C VAL A 154 -3.50 0.62 -6.05
N ILE A 155 -3.65 1.55 -5.11
CA ILE A 155 -3.79 2.98 -5.39
C ILE A 155 -3.25 3.78 -4.21
N ASP A 156 -2.65 4.95 -4.49
CA ASP A 156 -2.10 5.88 -3.49
C ASP A 156 -1.16 5.25 -2.45
N GLY A 157 -0.33 4.30 -2.91
CA GLY A 157 0.66 3.62 -2.06
C GLY A 157 0.04 2.62 -1.08
N ARG A 158 -1.23 2.25 -1.28
CA ARG A 158 -1.97 1.27 -0.49
C ARG A 158 -2.27 0.05 -1.36
N LEU A 159 -2.06 -1.13 -0.81
CA LEU A 159 -2.43 -2.43 -1.34
C LEU A 159 -3.67 -2.90 -0.55
N PHE A 160 -4.80 -3.07 -1.22
CA PHE A 160 -6.05 -3.54 -0.64
C PHE A 160 -6.22 -5.03 -0.89
N LEU A 161 -6.48 -5.79 0.18
CA LEU A 161 -6.66 -7.24 0.13
C LEU A 161 -7.90 -7.65 0.92
N GLN A 162 -8.71 -8.51 0.30
CA GLN A 162 -9.85 -9.15 0.93
C GLN A 162 -9.49 -10.54 1.46
N GLY A 163 -9.95 -10.82 2.68
CA GLY A 163 -10.06 -12.15 3.28
C GLY A 163 -11.53 -12.59 3.40
N ILE A 164 -11.77 -13.71 4.04
CA ILE A 164 -13.13 -14.32 4.15
C ILE A 164 -14.14 -13.36 4.81
N LYS A 165 -13.72 -12.65 5.86
CA LYS A 165 -14.56 -11.71 6.64
C LYS A 165 -13.80 -10.43 6.95
N VAL A 166 -12.93 -9.99 6.05
CA VAL A 166 -12.02 -8.89 6.32
C VAL A 166 -11.64 -8.18 5.03
N LEU A 167 -11.54 -6.87 5.11
CA LEU A 167 -10.80 -6.07 4.13
C LEU A 167 -9.65 -5.39 4.86
N SER A 168 -8.48 -5.30 4.24
CA SER A 168 -7.33 -4.63 4.83
C SER A 168 -6.59 -3.78 3.81
N ALA A 169 -5.98 -2.70 4.29
CA ALA A 169 -5.02 -1.92 3.52
C ALA A 169 -3.62 -2.08 4.11
N ARG A 170 -2.66 -2.32 3.22
CA ARG A 170 -1.24 -2.40 3.54
C ARG A 170 -0.50 -1.32 2.79
N ASP A 171 0.56 -0.82 3.38
CA ASP A 171 1.51 0.01 2.68
C ASP A 171 2.22 -0.83 1.61
N VAL A 172 2.08 -0.47 0.34
CA VAL A 172 2.64 -1.24 -0.78
C VAL A 172 4.18 -1.26 -0.77
N TYR A 173 4.83 -0.32 -0.07
CA TYR A 173 6.29 -0.20 -0.02
C TYR A 173 6.94 -0.89 1.17
N THR A 174 6.19 -1.16 2.24
CA THR A 174 6.73 -1.71 3.48
C THR A 174 6.01 -2.97 3.98
N GLY A 175 4.82 -3.27 3.43
CA GLY A 175 3.96 -4.35 3.91
C GLY A 175 3.25 -4.05 5.23
N ARG A 176 3.48 -2.88 5.85
CA ARG A 176 2.85 -2.47 7.11
C ARG A 176 1.34 -2.43 6.94
N VAL A 177 0.60 -3.07 7.85
CA VAL A 177 -0.86 -2.93 7.93
C VAL A 177 -1.19 -1.49 8.34
N ILE A 178 -1.92 -0.78 7.47
CA ILE A 178 -2.44 0.57 7.73
C ILE A 178 -3.71 0.43 8.57
N TRP A 179 -4.67 -0.34 8.06
CA TRP A 179 -5.90 -0.70 8.76
C TRP A 179 -6.38 -2.10 8.36
N ARG A 180 -7.22 -2.67 9.21
CA ARG A 180 -7.89 -3.96 9.04
C ARG A 180 -9.32 -3.78 9.52
N LYS A 181 -10.30 -4.19 8.72
CA LYS A 181 -11.71 -4.10 9.06
C LYS A 181 -12.35 -5.47 9.01
N ASP A 182 -12.88 -5.92 10.14
CA ASP A 182 -13.74 -7.09 10.19
C ASP A 182 -15.07 -6.79 9.52
N LEU A 183 -15.48 -7.70 8.65
CA LEU A 183 -16.68 -7.64 7.81
C LEU A 183 -17.33 -9.03 7.85
N PRO A 184 -18.00 -9.39 8.96
CA PRO A 184 -18.58 -10.73 9.13
C PRO A 184 -19.67 -11.04 8.10
N GLU A 185 -20.26 -10.00 7.51
CA GLU A 185 -21.40 -10.04 6.58
C GLU A 185 -20.97 -9.84 5.11
N LEU A 186 -19.71 -10.13 4.74
CA LEU A 186 -19.28 -10.07 3.33
C LEU A 186 -20.07 -10.99 2.40
N ASP A 187 -20.63 -12.08 2.95
CA ASP A 187 -21.45 -13.06 2.24
C ASP A 187 -20.79 -13.59 0.95
N THR A 188 -19.53 -14.03 1.06
CA THR A 188 -18.74 -14.53 -0.08
C THR A 188 -18.57 -16.05 -0.09
N PHE A 189 -19.32 -16.75 0.76
CA PHE A 189 -19.38 -18.21 0.76
C PHE A 189 -20.02 -18.72 -0.54
N GLY A 190 -19.47 -19.79 -1.13
CA GLY A 190 -19.83 -20.27 -2.46
C GLY A 190 -19.21 -19.45 -3.60
N MET A 191 -18.80 -18.20 -3.36
CA MET A 191 -18.14 -17.35 -4.35
C MET A 191 -16.62 -17.52 -4.32
N TYR A 192 -15.98 -17.22 -3.19
CA TYR A 192 -14.51 -17.20 -3.05
C TYR A 192 -13.97 -18.31 -2.13
N TYR A 193 -14.83 -18.93 -1.34
CA TYR A 193 -14.53 -20.09 -0.51
C TYR A 193 -15.80 -20.92 -0.31
N ASN A 194 -15.67 -22.18 0.10
CA ASN A 194 -16.82 -23.07 0.33
C ASN A 194 -16.51 -24.11 1.42
N ASP A 195 -17.34 -25.14 1.54
CA ASP A 195 -17.21 -26.21 2.54
C ASP A 195 -15.86 -26.96 2.51
N SER A 196 -15.10 -26.85 1.42
CA SER A 196 -13.76 -27.46 1.33
C SER A 196 -12.66 -26.63 2.01
N PHE A 197 -12.97 -25.41 2.46
CA PHE A 197 -12.00 -24.56 3.14
C PHE A 197 -11.60 -25.15 4.49
N ASN A 198 -10.30 -25.40 4.66
CA ASN A 198 -9.71 -25.84 5.91
C ASN A 198 -8.91 -24.69 6.54
N PRO A 199 -9.35 -24.14 7.70
CA PRO A 199 -8.65 -23.07 8.38
C PRO A 199 -7.43 -23.53 9.20
N ASP A 200 -7.19 -24.84 9.33
CA ASP A 200 -6.04 -25.36 10.08
C ASP A 200 -4.72 -25.07 9.35
N ILE A 201 -3.95 -24.12 9.88
CA ILE A 201 -2.66 -23.70 9.33
C ILE A 201 -1.56 -24.76 9.47
N TYR A 202 -1.77 -25.79 10.29
CA TYR A 202 -0.83 -26.90 10.48
C TYR A 202 -1.18 -28.10 9.61
N ASP A 203 -2.38 -28.12 9.03
CA ASP A 203 -2.71 -29.14 8.04
C ASP A 203 -1.97 -28.84 6.74
N ARG A 204 -1.14 -29.79 6.33
CA ARG A 204 -0.36 -29.73 5.09
C ARG A 204 -1.15 -30.25 3.89
N SER A 205 -2.39 -30.66 4.10
CA SER A 205 -3.35 -30.93 3.05
C SER A 205 -3.75 -29.63 2.34
N TYR A 206 -4.71 -29.74 1.44
CA TYR A 206 -5.14 -28.62 0.63
C TYR A 206 -6.05 -27.69 1.45
N ASN A 207 -5.67 -26.43 1.61
CA ASN A 207 -6.45 -25.48 2.43
C ASN A 207 -7.82 -25.12 1.83
N GLN A 208 -8.05 -25.42 0.55
CA GLN A 208 -9.35 -25.35 -0.12
C GLN A 208 -9.24 -25.96 -1.53
N LEU A 209 -10.23 -26.75 -1.97
CA LEU A 209 -10.29 -27.25 -3.36
C LEU A 209 -10.48 -26.12 -4.38
N HIS A 210 -10.04 -26.35 -5.62
CA HIS A 210 -10.20 -25.35 -6.69
C HIS A 210 -11.67 -25.06 -6.96
N ILE A 211 -12.02 -23.77 -6.92
CA ILE A 211 -13.30 -23.25 -7.38
C ILE A 211 -13.08 -22.06 -8.32
N PRO A 212 -14.06 -21.69 -9.16
CA PRO A 212 -13.89 -20.62 -10.13
C PRO A 212 -13.55 -19.25 -9.53
N GLY A 213 -14.11 -18.92 -8.35
CA GLY A 213 -13.80 -17.67 -7.67
C GLY A 213 -14.23 -16.43 -8.45
N ALA A 214 -13.43 -15.38 -8.30
CA ALA A 214 -13.56 -14.13 -9.04
C ALA A 214 -13.38 -14.30 -10.56
N ASN A 215 -12.92 -15.44 -11.07
CA ASN A 215 -12.94 -15.70 -12.51
C ASN A 215 -14.37 -15.89 -13.05
N ALA A 216 -15.30 -16.37 -12.23
CA ALA A 216 -16.72 -16.50 -12.58
C ALA A 216 -17.56 -15.35 -12.03
N TRP A 217 -17.23 -14.86 -10.84
CA TRP A 217 -18.03 -13.87 -10.11
C TRP A 217 -17.53 -12.42 -10.23
N GLY A 218 -16.30 -12.21 -10.68
CA GLY A 218 -15.63 -10.90 -10.60
C GLY A 218 -15.22 -10.54 -9.17
N ALA A 219 -14.64 -9.34 -9.02
CA ALA A 219 -14.37 -8.76 -7.70
C ALA A 219 -15.62 -8.07 -7.15
N ASN A 220 -15.87 -8.23 -5.85
CA ASN A 220 -16.93 -7.55 -5.12
C ASN A 220 -16.49 -6.17 -4.60
N PHE A 221 -15.31 -5.66 -4.99
CA PHE A 221 -14.88 -4.31 -4.61
C PHE A 221 -14.07 -3.61 -5.70
N VAL A 222 -14.05 -2.28 -5.61
CA VAL A 222 -13.22 -1.37 -6.41
C VAL A 222 -12.66 -0.28 -5.50
N THR A 223 -11.40 0.12 -5.72
CA THR A 223 -10.74 1.17 -4.95
C THR A 223 -10.35 2.33 -5.85
N THR A 224 -10.76 3.53 -5.46
CA THR A 224 -10.30 4.80 -6.01
C THR A 224 -9.41 5.51 -5.00
N ASP A 225 -8.88 6.68 -5.39
CA ASP A 225 -8.10 7.56 -4.51
C ASP A 225 -8.93 8.08 -3.34
N ASP A 226 -10.24 8.29 -3.56
CA ASP A 226 -11.14 8.87 -2.57
C ASP A 226 -12.05 7.85 -1.86
N ARG A 227 -12.37 6.69 -2.46
CA ARG A 227 -13.35 5.74 -1.92
C ARG A 227 -12.99 4.29 -2.19
N ILE A 228 -13.54 3.41 -1.36
CA ILE A 228 -13.68 1.99 -1.66
C ILE A 228 -15.16 1.69 -1.76
N TYR A 229 -15.57 1.01 -2.82
CA TYR A 229 -16.93 0.49 -2.95
C TYR A 229 -16.85 -1.02 -2.81
N LEU A 230 -17.46 -1.56 -1.76
CA LEU A 230 -17.41 -2.98 -1.40
C LEU A 230 -18.81 -3.55 -1.29
N ILE A 231 -19.13 -4.50 -2.15
CA ILE A 231 -20.38 -5.27 -2.11
C ILE A 231 -20.28 -6.34 -1.02
N ALA A 232 -21.28 -6.34 -0.13
CA ALA A 232 -21.49 -7.28 0.97
C ALA A 232 -22.98 -7.67 1.00
N GLY A 233 -23.32 -8.82 0.41
CA GLY A 233 -24.72 -9.22 0.18
C GLY A 233 -25.49 -8.17 -0.64
N GLN A 234 -26.59 -7.65 -0.08
CA GLN A 234 -27.44 -6.62 -0.70
C GLN A 234 -26.92 -5.18 -0.52
N LYS A 235 -25.82 -4.99 0.21
CA LYS A 235 -25.28 -3.67 0.56
C LYS A 235 -24.00 -3.37 -0.22
N CYS A 236 -23.81 -2.10 -0.55
CA CYS A 236 -22.54 -1.54 -0.98
C CYS A 236 -22.02 -0.61 0.12
N LEU A 237 -20.92 -1.01 0.76
CA LEU A 237 -20.21 -0.21 1.73
C LEU A 237 -19.29 0.77 0.99
N VAL A 238 -19.53 2.07 1.19
CA VAL A 238 -18.68 3.14 0.68
C VAL A 238 -17.73 3.54 1.80
N MET A 239 -16.45 3.21 1.65
CA MET A 239 -15.46 3.32 2.72
C MET A 239 -14.35 4.32 2.39
N ASP A 240 -13.74 4.88 3.44
CA ASP A 240 -12.54 5.70 3.34
C ASP A 240 -11.31 4.82 3.08
N PRO A 241 -10.51 5.04 2.02
CA PRO A 241 -9.35 4.20 1.70
C PRO A 241 -8.17 4.37 2.68
N THR A 242 -8.13 5.47 3.41
CA THR A 242 -7.09 5.80 4.40
C THR A 242 -7.36 5.21 5.77
N THR A 243 -8.62 5.16 6.20
CA THR A 243 -8.99 4.67 7.55
C THR A 243 -9.67 3.30 7.55
N GLY A 244 -10.34 2.94 6.45
CA GLY A 244 -11.21 1.78 6.39
C GLY A 244 -12.60 2.04 7.00
N ASP A 245 -12.91 3.27 7.41
CA ASP A 245 -14.22 3.57 8.00
C ASP A 245 -15.32 3.51 6.93
N THR A 246 -16.51 3.04 7.31
CA THR A 246 -17.68 3.14 6.42
C THR A 246 -18.19 4.57 6.50
N LEU A 247 -18.24 5.25 5.36
CA LEU A 247 -18.77 6.61 5.23
C LEU A 247 -20.25 6.58 4.87
N HIS A 248 -20.63 5.68 3.95
CA HIS A 248 -22.00 5.47 3.53
C HIS A 248 -22.28 3.98 3.31
N GLU A 249 -23.57 3.65 3.34
CA GLU A 249 -24.09 2.34 2.99
C GLU A 249 -25.21 2.56 1.98
N TRP A 250 -25.13 1.85 0.86
CA TRP A 250 -26.18 1.81 -0.15
C TRP A 250 -26.78 0.42 -0.16
N GLU A 251 -28.10 0.35 -0.26
CA GLU A 251 -28.82 -0.91 -0.19
C GLU A 251 -29.76 -1.01 -1.39
N LEU A 252 -29.81 -2.18 -2.02
CA LEU A 252 -30.75 -2.44 -3.09
C LEU A 252 -32.13 -2.73 -2.50
N GLU A 253 -33.14 -2.03 -3.02
CA GLU A 253 -34.53 -2.26 -2.65
C GLU A 253 -35.04 -3.58 -3.23
N GLU A 254 -35.86 -4.26 -2.44
CA GLU A 254 -36.65 -5.40 -2.91
C GLU A 254 -37.55 -4.98 -4.08
N LYS A 255 -37.60 -5.82 -5.11
CA LYS A 255 -38.46 -5.62 -6.28
C LYS A 255 -39.58 -6.67 -6.28
N PRO A 256 -40.85 -6.28 -6.55
CA PRO A 256 -42.01 -7.15 -6.44
C PRO A 256 -41.90 -8.51 -7.16
N ASP A 257 -41.24 -8.56 -8.31
CA ASP A 257 -41.23 -9.73 -9.19
C ASP A 257 -39.95 -10.58 -9.09
N ILE A 258 -38.89 -10.07 -8.49
CA ILE A 258 -37.57 -10.73 -8.45
C ILE A 258 -36.95 -10.80 -7.04
N GLY A 259 -37.64 -10.26 -6.03
CA GLY A 259 -37.11 -10.17 -4.67
C GLY A 259 -35.96 -9.17 -4.56
N ILE A 260 -35.01 -9.42 -3.66
CA ILE A 260 -33.83 -8.57 -3.47
C ILE A 260 -32.84 -8.85 -4.60
N PRO A 261 -32.55 -7.87 -5.49
CA PRO A 261 -31.63 -8.10 -6.58
C PRO A 261 -30.18 -8.19 -6.05
N ASN A 262 -29.35 -8.95 -6.75
CA ASN A 262 -27.92 -8.98 -6.48
C ASN A 262 -27.22 -7.79 -7.13
N TRP A 263 -26.18 -7.29 -6.47
CA TRP A 263 -25.21 -6.44 -7.14
C TRP A 263 -24.51 -7.23 -8.25
N GLY A 264 -24.39 -6.62 -9.43
CA GLY A 264 -23.59 -7.15 -10.53
C GLY A 264 -22.14 -6.68 -10.42
N TYR A 265 -21.62 -6.14 -11.52
CA TYR A 265 -20.31 -5.52 -11.56
C TYR A 265 -20.32 -4.13 -10.88
N VAL A 266 -19.33 -3.88 -10.02
CA VAL A 266 -19.02 -2.54 -9.52
C VAL A 266 -17.80 -1.98 -10.27
N GLY A 267 -17.95 -0.80 -10.82
CA GLY A 267 -16.87 -0.09 -11.51
C GLY A 267 -17.05 1.41 -11.39
N VAL A 268 -15.93 2.12 -11.30
CA VAL A 268 -15.91 3.58 -11.24
C VAL A 268 -15.27 4.10 -12.51
N TYR A 269 -16.07 4.79 -13.32
CA TYR A 269 -15.58 5.52 -14.49
C TYR A 269 -15.17 6.93 -14.06
N GLN A 270 -13.93 7.31 -14.41
CA GLN A 270 -13.36 8.64 -14.19
C GLN A 270 -13.07 9.28 -15.54
#